data_AF-A0A8J4TU72-F1
#
_entry.id   AF-A0A8J4TU72-F1
#
_cell.length_a   1.000
_cell.length_b   1.000
_cell.length_c   1.000
_cell.angle_alpha   90.00
_cell.angle_beta   90.00
_cell.angle_gamma   90.00
#
_symmetry.space_group_name_H-M   'P 1'
#
loop_
_entity.id
_entity.type
_entity.pdbx_description
1 polymer ?
#
loop_
_entity_poly.entity_id
_entity_poly.type
_entity_poly.pdbx_seq_one_letter_code
_entity_poly.pdbx_strand_id
1 'polypeptide(L)'
;MAEVQKTTLSGELTQRFIEFVVMHAQNAALFLGQIPNPKTGQGEVNLDLARMFIDQLAMIQEKTRGNLTSEEAKVLSNALSNLQMAYVEVAREQPKNAAQPETPEAAPSASPTEHPPAAQSEPSAPASSTESETESRKKFTKSYGP
;
A
#
# COMPACT_ATOMS: atom_id res chain seq x y z
N MET A 1 5.22 37.15 27.20
CA MET A 1 4.24 36.60 26.22
C MET A 1 4.83 35.50 25.32
N ALA A 2 6.12 35.53 24.97
CA ALA A 2 6.75 34.48 24.15
C ALA A 2 6.94 33.11 24.84
N GLU A 3 7.20 33.08 26.16
CA GLU A 3 7.46 31.83 26.90
C GLU A 3 6.20 30.97 27.10
N VAL A 4 5.04 31.60 27.28
CA VAL A 4 3.74 30.90 27.42
C VAL A 4 3.37 30.23 26.10
N GLN A 5 3.55 30.91 24.96
CA GLN A 5 3.30 30.32 23.64
C GLN A 5 4.21 29.11 23.37
N LYS A 6 5.51 29.20 23.67
CA LYS A 6 6.44 28.08 23.46
C LYS A 6 6.07 26.85 24.30
N THR A 7 5.63 27.06 25.53
CA THR A 7 5.21 25.98 26.44
C THR A 7 3.93 25.30 25.96
N THR A 8 2.92 26.07 25.56
CA THR A 8 1.66 25.53 25.00
C THR A 8 1.91 24.76 23.70
N LEU A 9 2.73 25.30 22.80
CA LEU A 9 3.10 24.63 21.55
C LEU A 9 3.82 23.30 21.82
N SER A 10 4.71 23.24 22.81
CA SER A 10 5.41 22.01 23.18
C SER A 10 4.46 20.91 23.67
N GLY A 11 3.43 21.28 24.44
CA GLY A 11 2.41 20.33 24.90
C GLY A 11 1.54 19.80 23.75
N GLU A 12 1.13 20.69 22.83
CA GLU A 12 0.38 20.27 21.64
C GLU A 12 1.21 19.34 20.74
N LEU A 13 2.49 19.66 20.49
CA LEU A 13 3.37 18.78 19.72
C LEU A 13 3.52 17.39 20.34
N THR A 14 3.63 17.33 21.68
CA THR A 14 3.71 16.06 22.42
C THR A 14 2.47 15.21 22.15
N GLN A 15 1.28 15.82 22.24
CA GLN A 15 0.03 15.13 21.96
C GLN A 15 -0.07 14.66 20.50
N ARG A 16 0.33 15.49 19.54
CA ARG A 16 0.35 15.12 18.11
C ARG A 16 1.30 13.97 17.82
N PHE A 17 2.47 13.94 18.47
CA PHE A 17 3.41 12.83 18.34
C PHE A 17 2.80 11.53 18.88
N ILE A 18 2.18 11.57 20.06
CA ILE A 18 1.49 10.42 20.65
C ILE A 18 0.37 9.92 19.73
N GLU A 19 -0.48 10.84 19.21
CA GLU A 19 -1.54 10.52 18.25
C GLU A 19 -0.97 9.83 16.99
N PHE A 20 0.13 10.35 16.45
CA PHE A 20 0.82 9.76 15.30
C PHE A 20 1.30 8.33 15.57
N VAL A 21 1.95 8.09 16.72
CA VAL A 21 2.45 6.77 17.12
C VAL A 21 1.30 5.78 17.28
N VAL A 22 0.23 6.19 17.96
CA VAL A 22 -0.96 5.36 18.15
C VAL A 22 -1.61 5.01 16.82
N MET A 23 -1.77 5.99 15.92
CA MET A 23 -2.34 5.76 14.58
C MET A 23 -1.51 4.74 13.78
N HIS A 24 -0.19 4.88 13.77
CA HIS A 24 0.69 3.91 13.08
C HIS A 24 0.63 2.52 13.72
N ALA A 25 0.56 2.45 15.05
CA ALA A 25 0.42 1.18 15.76
C ALA A 25 -0.91 0.49 15.43
N GLN A 26 -2.01 1.23 15.34
CA GLN A 26 -3.31 0.67 14.92
C GLN A 26 -3.26 0.15 13.49
N ASN A 27 -2.58 0.84 12.56
CA ASN A 27 -2.41 0.35 11.19
C ASN A 27 -1.61 -0.97 11.18
N ALA A 28 -0.52 -1.07 11.94
CA ALA A 28 0.21 -2.33 12.08
C ALA A 28 -0.69 -3.45 12.65
N ALA A 29 -1.45 -3.16 13.72
CA ALA A 29 -2.36 -4.13 14.33
C ALA A 29 -3.50 -4.58 13.38
N LEU A 30 -3.99 -3.68 12.52
CA LEU A 30 -4.94 -4.00 11.46
C LEU A 30 -4.36 -5.04 10.49
N PHE A 31 -3.14 -4.82 10.00
CA PHE A 31 -2.46 -5.76 9.10
C PHE A 31 -1.96 -7.04 9.80
N LEU A 32 -1.95 -7.07 11.13
CA LEU A 32 -1.76 -8.30 11.91
C LEU A 32 -3.07 -9.09 12.09
N GLY A 33 -4.20 -8.61 11.55
CA GLY A 33 -5.51 -9.23 11.73
C GLY A 33 -6.09 -9.08 13.15
N GLN A 34 -5.48 -8.26 14.00
CA GLN A 34 -5.97 -8.00 15.36
C GLN A 34 -7.18 -7.06 15.37
N ILE A 35 -7.37 -6.31 14.30
CA ILE A 35 -8.54 -5.45 14.09
C ILE A 35 -9.25 -5.96 12.83
N PRO A 36 -10.55 -6.29 12.89
CA PRO A 36 -11.30 -6.69 11.72
C PRO A 36 -11.41 -5.50 10.75
N ASN A 37 -11.15 -5.72 9.46
CA ASN A 37 -11.26 -4.66 8.46
C ASN A 37 -12.73 -4.22 8.34
N PRO A 38 -13.06 -2.93 8.54
CA PRO A 38 -14.45 -2.45 8.53
C PRO A 38 -15.15 -2.59 7.18
N LYS A 39 -14.40 -2.78 6.08
CA LYS A 39 -14.97 -2.97 4.74
C LYS A 39 -15.29 -4.43 4.43
N THR A 40 -14.45 -5.36 4.88
CA THR A 40 -14.59 -6.79 4.55
C THR A 40 -15.15 -7.61 5.70
N GLY A 41 -15.13 -7.09 6.93
CA GLY A 41 -15.51 -7.80 8.15
C GLY A 41 -14.55 -8.93 8.54
N GLN A 42 -13.47 -9.14 7.79
CA GLN A 42 -12.50 -10.20 8.02
C GLN A 42 -11.15 -9.62 8.49
N GLY A 43 -10.48 -10.34 9.40
CA GLY A 43 -9.12 -10.03 9.80
C GLY A 43 -8.16 -10.48 8.69
N GLU A 44 -7.81 -9.55 7.81
CA GLU A 44 -6.85 -9.82 6.74
C GLU A 44 -5.43 -9.60 7.28
N VAL A 45 -4.66 -10.69 7.34
CA VAL A 45 -3.28 -10.66 7.81
C VAL A 45 -2.36 -10.38 6.62
N ASN A 46 -1.68 -9.24 6.65
CA ASN A 46 -0.60 -8.88 5.74
C ASN A 46 0.67 -8.57 6.55
N LEU A 47 1.53 -9.58 6.70
CA LEU A 47 2.76 -9.45 7.48
C LEU A 47 3.75 -8.44 6.87
N ASP A 48 3.79 -8.31 5.54
CA ASP A 48 4.71 -7.37 4.89
C ASP A 48 4.34 -5.91 5.22
N LEU A 49 3.04 -5.57 5.13
CA LEU A 49 2.55 -4.25 5.52
C LEU A 49 2.68 -4.02 7.03
N ALA A 50 2.35 -5.00 7.87
CA ALA A 50 2.53 -4.89 9.31
C ALA A 50 4.00 -4.59 9.67
N ARG A 51 4.93 -5.31 9.04
CA ARG A 51 6.38 -5.10 9.22
C ARG A 51 6.81 -3.71 8.80
N MET A 52 6.33 -3.21 7.64
CA MET A 52 6.63 -1.85 7.17
C MET A 52 6.29 -0.80 8.24
N PHE A 53 5.11 -0.89 8.88
CA PHE A 53 4.72 0.05 9.94
C PHE A 53 5.57 -0.09 11.22
N ILE A 54 5.93 -1.33 11.60
CA ILE A 54 6.83 -1.58 12.73
C ILE A 54 8.21 -0.97 12.46
N ASP A 55 8.76 -1.19 11.27
CA ASP A 55 10.05 -0.64 10.85
C ASP A 55 10.02 0.89 10.79
N GLN A 56 8.91 1.49 10.35
CA GLN A 56 8.70 2.94 10.36
C GLN A 56 8.75 3.49 11.80
N LEU A 57 8.06 2.86 12.75
CA LEU A 57 8.07 3.25 14.16
C LEU A 57 9.47 3.07 14.79
N ALA A 58 10.17 1.99 14.45
CA ALA A 58 11.53 1.73 14.92
C ALA A 58 12.51 2.79 14.40
N MET A 59 12.41 3.13 13.11
CA MET A 59 13.18 4.21 12.50
C MET A 59 12.92 5.55 13.18
N ILE A 60 11.66 5.87 13.50
CA ILE A 60 11.32 7.10 14.24
C ILE A 60 11.94 7.07 15.63
N GLN A 61 11.86 5.97 16.37
CA GLN A 61 12.49 5.84 17.69
C GLN A 61 13.99 6.14 17.63
N GLU A 62 14.68 5.61 16.62
CA GLU A 62 16.12 5.81 16.45
C GLU A 62 16.46 7.25 16.04
N LYS A 63 15.73 7.81 15.07
CA LYS A 63 15.96 9.17 14.56
C LYS A 63 15.57 10.27 15.55
N THR A 64 14.68 9.98 16.50
CA THR A 64 14.21 10.95 17.51
C THR A 64 14.85 10.73 18.88
N ARG A 65 15.79 9.80 19.01
CA ARG A 65 16.47 9.52 20.27
C ARG A 65 17.11 10.79 20.86
N GLY A 66 16.82 11.07 22.12
CA GLY A 66 17.29 12.27 22.83
C GLY A 66 16.41 13.51 22.64
N ASN A 67 15.44 13.47 21.72
CA ASN A 67 14.47 14.55 21.50
C ASN A 67 13.08 14.22 22.06
N LEU A 68 12.85 12.99 22.51
CA LEU A 68 11.59 12.54 23.09
C LEU A 68 11.50 12.91 24.57
N THR A 69 10.34 13.37 24.99
CA THR A 69 9.93 13.43 26.39
C THR A 69 9.77 12.01 26.96
N SER A 70 9.77 11.90 28.29
CA SER A 70 9.57 10.61 28.97
C SER A 70 8.26 9.93 28.59
N GLU A 71 7.21 10.72 28.33
CA GLU A 71 5.91 10.21 27.94
C GLU A 71 5.94 9.66 26.51
N GLU A 72 6.44 10.44 25.54
CA GLU A 72 6.54 10.03 24.14
C GLU A 72 7.41 8.77 23.98
N ALA A 73 8.56 8.74 24.67
CA ALA A 73 9.45 7.59 24.67
C ALA A 73 8.76 6.33 25.22
N LYS A 74 7.95 6.47 26.28
CA LYS A 74 7.19 5.36 26.86
C LYS A 74 6.11 4.87 25.93
N VAL A 75 5.34 5.76 25.30
CA VAL A 75 4.30 5.38 24.33
C VAL A 75 4.91 4.65 23.14
N LEU A 76 5.98 5.19 22.55
CA LEU A 76 6.64 4.59 21.38
C LEU A 76 7.27 3.23 21.69
N SER A 77 7.98 3.10 22.80
CA SER A 77 8.61 1.84 23.20
C SER A 77 7.58 0.74 23.51
N ASN A 78 6.48 1.09 24.19
CA ASN A 78 5.40 0.15 24.45
C ASN A 78 4.71 -0.29 23.16
N ALA A 79 4.42 0.65 22.25
CA ALA A 79 3.81 0.35 20.96
C ALA A 79 4.70 -0.63 20.15
N LEU A 80 5.99 -0.33 20.02
CA LEU A 80 6.94 -1.20 19.33
C LEU A 80 7.04 -2.59 19.94
N SER A 81 7.17 -2.68 21.28
CA SER A 81 7.29 -3.97 21.97
C SER A 81 6.06 -4.84 21.75
N ASN A 82 4.87 -4.26 21.88
CA ASN A 82 3.61 -4.98 21.70
C ASN A 82 3.44 -5.47 20.25
N LEU A 83 3.74 -4.61 19.27
CA LEU A 83 3.61 -4.95 17.85
C LEU A 83 4.63 -6.00 17.41
N GLN A 84 5.87 -5.94 17.90
CA GLN A 84 6.89 -6.93 17.58
C GLN A 84 6.53 -8.31 18.13
N MET A 85 6.02 -8.37 19.36
CA MET A 85 5.52 -9.63 19.94
C MET A 85 4.36 -10.19 19.12
N ALA A 86 3.35 -9.37 18.83
CA ALA A 86 2.20 -9.77 18.02
C ALA A 86 2.62 -10.21 16.61
N TYR A 87 3.56 -9.51 15.98
CA TYR A 87 4.10 -9.88 14.67
C TYR A 87 4.75 -11.27 14.69
N VAL A 88 5.57 -11.56 15.70
CA VAL A 88 6.23 -12.86 15.83
C VAL A 88 5.21 -13.98 16.08
N GLU A 89 4.18 -13.73 16.90
CA GLU A 89 3.10 -14.69 17.13
C GLU A 89 2.36 -15.02 15.84
N VAL A 90 1.87 -14.01 15.12
CA VAL A 90 1.14 -14.19 13.86
C VAL A 90 2.03 -14.78 12.76
N ALA A 91 3.31 -14.39 12.69
CA ALA A 91 4.27 -14.93 11.72
C ALA A 91 4.55 -16.43 11.95
N ARG A 92 4.46 -16.92 13.19
CA ARG A 92 4.62 -18.34 13.51
C ARG A 92 3.37 -19.15 13.16
N GLU A 93 2.20 -18.53 13.20
CA GLU A 93 0.90 -19.15 12.91
C GLU A 93 0.55 -19.16 11.41
N GLN A 94 1.30 -18.45 10.56
CA GLN A 94 1.11 -18.38 9.11
C GLN A 94 2.10 -19.27 8.32
N PRO A 95 1.97 -20.62 8.31
CA PRO A 95 2.60 -21.43 7.29
C PRO A 95 1.63 -21.54 6.09
N LYS A 96 1.96 -20.87 4.98
CA LYS A 96 1.52 -21.21 3.58
C LYS A 96 0.31 -20.52 2.91
N ASN A 97 -0.24 -19.38 3.35
CA ASN A 97 -1.33 -18.75 2.58
C ASN A 97 -1.02 -17.41 1.85
N ALA A 98 0.24 -16.96 1.83
CA ALA A 98 0.62 -15.68 1.20
C ALA A 98 1.08 -15.79 -0.27
N ALA A 99 0.50 -16.71 -1.05
CA ALA A 99 0.68 -16.71 -2.50
C ALA A 99 -0.69 -16.59 -3.17
N GLN A 100 -1.18 -15.36 -3.31
CA GLN A 100 -1.89 -14.87 -4.50
C GLN A 100 -2.06 -13.34 -4.46
N PRO A 101 -2.20 -12.70 -5.63
CA PRO A 101 -1.48 -11.49 -5.99
C PRO A 101 -2.37 -10.26 -5.89
N GLU A 102 -1.77 -9.12 -5.59
CA GLU A 102 -2.43 -7.84 -5.80
C GLU A 102 -2.50 -7.53 -7.30
N THR A 103 -3.62 -7.93 -7.92
CA THR A 103 -4.19 -7.20 -9.07
C THR A 103 -5.67 -6.97 -8.79
N PRO A 104 -6.07 -5.73 -8.48
CA PRO A 104 -7.46 -5.32 -8.59
C PRO A 104 -7.86 -5.37 -10.07
N GLU A 105 -8.56 -6.43 -10.43
CA GLU A 105 -9.40 -6.52 -11.61
C GLU A 105 -10.45 -5.39 -11.53
N ALA A 106 -10.20 -4.31 -12.27
CA ALA A 106 -11.26 -3.40 -12.67
C ALA A 106 -12.19 -4.15 -13.63
N ALA A 107 -13.36 -4.54 -13.15
CA ALA A 107 -14.51 -4.80 -14.00
C ALA A 107 -15.73 -4.17 -13.32
N PRO A 108 -16.53 -3.40 -14.07
CA PRO A 108 -17.50 -4.11 -14.88
C PRO A 108 -17.71 -3.48 -16.27
N SER A 109 -17.68 -4.30 -17.32
CA SER A 109 -18.62 -4.13 -18.44
C SER A 109 -18.71 -5.42 -19.26
N ALA A 110 -19.78 -6.16 -18.94
CA ALA A 110 -20.65 -6.89 -19.85
C ALA A 110 -20.02 -7.71 -20.99
N SER A 111 -20.06 -9.04 -20.83
CA SER A 111 -20.54 -9.93 -21.91
C SER A 111 -22.06 -10.13 -21.69
N PRO A 112 -22.90 -10.65 -22.62
CA PRO A 112 -22.65 -11.19 -23.97
C PRO A 112 -23.69 -10.76 -25.07
N THR A 113 -23.32 -10.92 -26.34
CA THR A 113 -24.12 -11.39 -27.50
C THR A 113 -25.51 -10.78 -27.87
N GLU A 114 -25.68 -10.56 -29.19
CA GLU A 114 -26.93 -10.56 -29.99
C GLU A 114 -27.83 -9.30 -30.09
N HIS A 115 -27.84 -8.70 -31.29
CA HIS A 115 -29.03 -8.13 -31.91
C HIS A 115 -28.94 -8.26 -33.47
N PRO A 116 -30.07 -8.40 -34.20
CA PRO A 116 -30.24 -9.27 -35.39
C PRO A 116 -30.10 -8.54 -36.75
N PRO A 117 -30.34 -9.23 -37.90
CA PRO A 117 -30.10 -8.71 -39.24
C PRO A 117 -31.30 -7.91 -39.82
N ALA A 118 -31.01 -6.82 -40.54
CA ALA A 118 -31.87 -6.21 -41.57
C ALA A 118 -31.02 -5.19 -42.36
N ALA A 119 -30.46 -5.55 -43.52
CA ALA A 119 -31.05 -5.37 -44.86
C ALA A 119 -30.96 -3.93 -45.40
N GLN A 120 -30.04 -3.73 -46.36
CA GLN A 120 -30.19 -2.97 -47.63
C GLN A 120 -28.82 -3.03 -48.39
N SER A 121 -28.62 -3.87 -49.43
CA SER A 121 -28.75 -3.60 -50.89
C SER A 121 -28.12 -2.25 -51.30
N GLU A 122 -27.13 -2.10 -52.19
CA GLU A 122 -26.76 -2.76 -53.46
C GLU A 122 -25.32 -2.31 -53.92
N PRO A 123 -24.75 -2.84 -55.03
CA PRO A 123 -23.30 -2.97 -55.28
C PRO A 123 -22.69 -1.89 -56.20
N SER A 124 -21.34 -1.79 -56.23
CA SER A 124 -20.49 -1.82 -57.45
C SER A 124 -19.06 -1.33 -57.18
N ALA A 125 -18.09 -2.09 -57.67
CA ALA A 125 -16.63 -1.92 -57.60
C ALA A 125 -16.11 -0.80 -58.55
N PRO A 126 -14.81 -0.68 -58.91
CA PRO A 126 -13.57 -1.30 -58.40
C PRO A 126 -12.38 -0.30 -58.22
N ALA A 127 -11.21 -0.85 -57.85
CA ALA A 127 -9.87 -0.50 -58.37
C ALA A 127 -8.80 0.01 -57.38
N SER A 128 -7.86 -0.90 -57.17
CA SER A 128 -6.39 -0.72 -57.24
C SER A 128 -5.61 -0.26 -56.00
N SER A 129 -4.48 -0.97 -55.84
CA SER A 129 -3.21 -0.52 -55.26
C SER A 129 -3.16 -0.54 -53.73
N THR A 130 -2.20 -1.14 -53.03
CA THR A 130 -0.86 -1.69 -53.36
C THR A 130 -0.31 -2.30 -52.05
N GLU A 131 0.50 -3.36 -52.18
CA GLU A 131 1.70 -3.68 -51.36
C GLU A 131 1.58 -3.81 -49.83
N SER A 132 1.67 -5.03 -49.27
CA SER A 132 2.88 -5.83 -48.97
C SER A 132 3.46 -5.59 -47.57
N GLU A 133 3.64 -6.70 -46.87
CA GLU A 133 4.46 -6.97 -45.69
C GLU A 133 5.56 -5.95 -45.35
N THR A 134 5.80 -5.68 -44.06
CA THR A 134 6.89 -6.36 -43.33
C THR A 134 7.05 -5.84 -41.90
N GLU A 135 7.17 -6.84 -41.03
CA GLU A 135 7.73 -6.86 -39.69
C GLU A 135 9.05 -6.05 -39.58
N SER A 136 9.22 -5.23 -38.53
CA SER A 136 10.55 -4.76 -38.11
C SER A 136 10.60 -4.32 -36.66
N ARG A 137 10.82 -5.30 -35.78
CA ARG A 137 11.25 -5.14 -34.39
C ARG A 137 12.75 -4.83 -34.36
N LYS A 138 13.15 -3.60 -34.03
CA LYS A 138 14.57 -3.25 -33.82
C LYS A 138 14.74 -2.12 -32.80
N LYS A 139 15.77 -2.01 -31.96
CA LYS A 139 16.71 -2.89 -31.24
C LYS A 139 17.33 -1.95 -30.18
N PHE A 140 17.46 -2.43 -28.96
CA PHE A 140 18.17 -1.80 -27.86
C PHE A 140 19.66 -1.66 -28.20
N THR A 141 20.25 -0.47 -28.09
CA THR A 141 21.71 -0.32 -28.02
C THR A 141 22.05 0.69 -26.93
N LYS A 142 22.70 0.18 -25.87
CA LYS A 142 23.24 0.94 -24.76
C LYS A 142 24.75 0.93 -24.94
N SER A 143 25.34 2.04 -25.34
CA SER A 143 26.79 2.19 -25.40
C SER A 143 27.32 2.70 -24.07
N TYR A 144 28.23 1.93 -23.46
CA TYR A 144 29.15 2.39 -22.42
C TYR A 144 30.45 2.80 -23.11
N GLY A 145 30.99 3.95 -22.73
CA GLY A 145 32.37 4.35 -23.04
C GLY A 145 33.35 3.86 -21.97
N PRO A 146 34.64 3.80 -22.29
CA PRO A 146 35.74 3.95 -21.34
C PRO A 146 36.24 5.41 -21.27
#